data_AF-C5KSL6-F1
#
_entry.id   AF-C5KSL6-F1
#
_cell.length_a   1.000
_cell.length_b   1.000
_cell.length_c   1.000
_cell.angle_alpha   90.00
_cell.angle_beta   90.00
_cell.angle_gamma   90.00
#
_symmetry.space_group_name_H-M   'P 1'
#
loop_
_entity.id
_entity.type
_entity.pdbx_description
1 polymer ?
#
loop_
_entity_poly.entity_id
_entity_poly.type
_entity_poly.pdbx_seq_one_letter_code
_entity_poly.pdbx_strand_id
1 'polypeptide(L)'
;MSFREVREFVECLRSLGFHRVVSISNFKEPNFELTAEIMDWLVTRLNPDVNLPEDIDTDTHRVEFIAQAIEAVGTCTNIRMNARKLYGADNYAVKEMLKVKVLEARAVGNGFNEDLRPMSSLSSEILEAGAKLHALLQVEAMPDTERAYGVRRARQKAVKFLEGISRNLSSDRERSNVERQVKKRRAELERTSKRLAGLRTVRPAFMDEYEELQEFMDQLYEAYVDRFRNLDYLEHELDILNREEEERIEANEKKLRALQKKLREEGFRQMEENEFGPPASNTDLGVNDFDEPQLVDSRSDGIVSIGSEPEEGLVGSTSTPDLSITDHPHHEDDEDDDIIVESDGSSSGDDIEIIDDSDTEGRTIVFSTDPLPIMQADKLFAIFEEYFNHESNPGSSLVDKVNATYTFEIYPHKVGSGESKKWTIDLKTKPGKCIAAQEDGGDCTFQLSDKDFVQLAANKLNPQMAFMTGKLKIKGNLGKAMKFTPDLLPKVDIKLALDASKSPKDIVALVLSSSPQSKL
;
A
#
# COMPACT_ATOMS: atom_id res chain seq x y z
N MET A 1 -20.03 8.85 -18.57
CA MET A 1 -18.70 9.41 -18.94
C MET A 1 -18.84 10.87 -19.34
N SER A 2 -17.84 11.71 -19.06
CA SER A 2 -17.82 13.11 -19.50
C SER A 2 -17.20 13.24 -20.90
N PHE A 3 -17.83 14.07 -21.75
CA PHE A 3 -17.28 14.45 -23.06
C PHE A 3 -15.86 15.03 -22.98
N ARG A 4 -15.50 15.61 -21.82
CA ARG A 4 -14.16 16.10 -21.50
C ARG A 4 -13.10 14.99 -21.49
N GLU A 5 -13.40 13.81 -20.92
CA GLU A 5 -12.46 12.70 -20.78
C GLU A 5 -12.09 12.13 -22.16
N VAL A 6 -13.09 11.91 -23.03
CA VAL A 6 -12.87 11.41 -24.40
C VAL A 6 -12.15 12.44 -25.26
N ARG A 7 -12.47 13.73 -25.10
CA ARG A 7 -11.72 14.82 -25.76
C ARG A 7 -10.25 14.83 -25.33
N GLU A 8 -9.97 14.74 -24.03
CA GLU A 8 -8.60 14.74 -23.49
C GLU A 8 -7.80 13.51 -23.96
N PHE A 9 -8.46 12.35 -24.12
CA PHE A 9 -7.86 11.15 -24.70
C PHE A 9 -7.49 11.34 -26.17
N VAL A 10 -8.41 11.88 -26.99
CA VAL A 10 -8.16 12.16 -28.42
C VAL A 10 -7.09 13.25 -28.63
N GLU A 11 -7.05 14.26 -27.76
CA GLU A 11 -5.95 15.24 -27.75
C GLU A 11 -4.61 14.60 -27.36
N CYS A 12 -4.62 13.65 -26.42
CA CYS A 12 -3.43 12.91 -25.99
C CYS A 12 -2.87 11.97 -27.06
N LEU A 13 -3.71 11.18 -27.74
CA LEU A 13 -3.26 10.31 -28.84
C LEU A 13 -2.57 11.13 -29.93
N ARG A 14 -3.09 12.33 -30.22
CA ARG A 14 -2.47 13.28 -31.15
C ARG A 14 -1.14 13.82 -30.63
N SER A 15 -1.03 14.19 -29.36
CA SER A 15 0.23 14.73 -28.80
C SER A 15 1.33 13.68 -28.64
N LEU A 16 0.95 12.42 -28.41
CA LEU A 16 1.89 11.29 -28.33
C LEU A 16 2.28 10.73 -29.71
N GLY A 17 1.60 11.14 -30.79
CA GLY A 17 1.93 10.75 -32.16
C GLY A 17 1.32 9.42 -32.63
N PHE A 18 0.12 9.08 -32.17
CA PHE A 18 -0.64 7.94 -32.70
C PHE A 18 -0.90 8.11 -34.21
N HIS A 19 -0.74 7.04 -34.98
CA HIS A 19 -0.69 7.10 -36.44
C HIS A 19 -2.04 7.34 -37.12
N ARG A 20 -3.16 6.97 -36.47
CA ARG A 20 -4.52 7.13 -37.00
C ARG A 20 -5.19 8.38 -36.41
N VAL A 21 -5.91 9.12 -37.25
CA VAL A 21 -6.69 10.28 -36.78
C VAL A 21 -7.98 9.80 -36.11
N VAL A 22 -8.02 9.88 -34.78
CA VAL A 22 -9.19 9.52 -33.96
C VAL A 22 -10.10 10.74 -33.76
N SER A 23 -11.41 10.53 -33.77
CA SER A 23 -12.42 11.55 -33.43
C SER A 23 -13.19 11.18 -32.17
N ILE A 24 -13.77 12.18 -31.49
CA ILE A 24 -14.60 11.96 -30.29
C ILE A 24 -15.86 11.12 -30.61
N SER A 25 -16.33 11.12 -31.87
CA SER A 25 -17.47 10.30 -32.26
C SER A 25 -17.15 8.80 -32.36
N ASN A 26 -15.88 8.40 -32.44
CA ASN A 26 -15.49 6.99 -32.61
C ASN A 26 -15.77 6.10 -31.39
N PHE A 27 -16.02 6.68 -30.21
CA PHE A 27 -16.32 5.96 -28.97
C PHE A 27 -17.79 6.11 -28.52
N LYS A 28 -18.64 6.74 -29.34
CA LYS A 28 -20.08 6.86 -29.05
C LYS A 28 -20.81 5.52 -29.12
N GLU A 29 -20.31 4.63 -29.96
CA GLU A 29 -20.76 3.26 -30.18
C GLU A 29 -19.54 2.34 -29.95
N PRO A 30 -19.72 1.08 -29.50
CA PRO A 30 -18.61 0.16 -29.28
C PRO A 30 -17.75 -0.04 -30.54
N ASN A 31 -16.44 0.20 -30.42
CA ASN A 31 -15.48 0.06 -31.52
C ASN A 31 -14.25 -0.73 -31.07
N PHE A 32 -14.35 -2.07 -31.12
CA PHE A 32 -13.30 -2.96 -30.62
C PHE A 32 -12.02 -2.84 -31.45
N GLU A 33 -12.12 -2.80 -32.78
CA GLU A 33 -10.96 -2.64 -33.69
C GLU A 33 -10.08 -1.45 -33.29
N LEU A 34 -10.68 -0.27 -33.11
CA LEU A 34 -9.96 0.94 -32.72
C LEU A 34 -9.47 0.87 -31.27
N THR A 35 -10.22 0.23 -30.37
CA THR A 35 -9.80 0.04 -28.97
C THR A 35 -8.58 -0.89 -28.89
N ALA A 36 -8.53 -1.95 -29.71
CA ALA A 36 -7.39 -2.85 -29.82
C ALA A 36 -6.18 -2.16 -30.46
N GLU A 37 -6.36 -1.48 -31.60
CA GLU A 37 -5.31 -0.69 -32.29
C GLU A 37 -4.64 0.33 -31.34
N ILE A 38 -5.43 1.00 -30.48
CA ILE A 38 -4.90 1.95 -29.50
C ILE A 38 -4.26 1.23 -28.30
N MET A 39 -4.84 0.14 -27.80
CA MET A 39 -4.28 -0.62 -26.68
C MET A 39 -2.93 -1.27 -27.03
N ASP A 40 -2.81 -1.89 -28.20
CA ASP A 40 -1.57 -2.46 -28.70
C ASP A 40 -0.47 -1.39 -28.80
N TRP A 41 -0.76 -0.29 -29.49
CA TRP A 41 0.17 0.83 -29.63
C TRP A 41 0.59 1.44 -28.28
N LEU A 42 -0.29 1.45 -27.27
CA LEU A 42 0.05 1.86 -25.89
C LEU A 42 0.91 0.82 -25.16
N VAL A 43 0.66 -0.48 -25.36
CA VAL A 43 1.39 -1.59 -24.73
C VAL A 43 2.80 -1.72 -25.29
N THR A 44 2.97 -1.79 -26.62
CA THR A 44 4.28 -1.86 -27.28
C THR A 44 5.16 -0.64 -26.96
N ARG A 45 4.54 0.52 -26.68
CA ARG A 45 5.23 1.74 -26.25
C ARG A 45 5.68 1.71 -24.79
N LEU A 46 5.01 0.96 -23.92
CA LEU A 46 5.45 0.69 -22.55
C LEU A 46 6.48 -0.44 -22.47
N ASN A 47 6.32 -1.48 -23.28
CA ASN A 47 7.21 -2.63 -23.34
C ASN A 47 7.39 -3.13 -24.79
N PRO A 48 8.51 -2.79 -25.45
CA PRO A 48 8.79 -3.23 -26.81
C PRO A 48 8.98 -4.74 -27.00
N ASP A 49 9.14 -5.51 -25.91
CA ASP A 49 9.31 -6.97 -25.95
C ASP A 49 7.97 -7.73 -25.84
N VAL A 50 6.83 -7.04 -25.67
CA VAL A 50 5.49 -7.64 -25.69
C VAL A 50 4.93 -7.64 -27.10
N ASN A 51 4.43 -8.81 -27.53
CA ASN A 51 3.67 -8.98 -28.76
C ASN A 51 2.27 -9.50 -28.40
N LEU A 52 1.22 -8.75 -28.72
CA LEU A 52 -0.17 -9.14 -28.49
C LEU A 52 -0.73 -9.98 -29.65
N PRO A 53 -1.89 -10.66 -29.48
CA PRO A 53 -2.55 -11.37 -30.57
C PRO A 53 -3.02 -10.41 -31.67
N GLU A 54 -2.63 -10.65 -32.93
CA GLU A 54 -3.10 -9.86 -34.09
C GLU A 54 -4.55 -10.23 -34.49
N ASP A 55 -5.02 -11.42 -34.14
CA ASP A 55 -6.38 -11.88 -34.42
C ASP A 55 -7.36 -11.35 -33.35
N ILE A 56 -8.38 -10.64 -33.81
CA ILE A 56 -9.49 -10.09 -33.00
C ILE A 56 -10.85 -10.35 -33.63
N ASP A 57 -10.94 -11.34 -34.53
CA ASP A 57 -12.16 -11.64 -35.31
C ASP A 57 -13.21 -12.38 -34.46
N THR A 58 -12.76 -13.21 -33.51
CA THR A 58 -13.65 -13.96 -32.60
C THR A 58 -13.68 -13.36 -31.20
N ASP A 59 -14.82 -13.48 -30.51
CA ASP A 59 -14.96 -13.00 -29.13
C ASP A 59 -13.98 -13.68 -28.16
N THR A 60 -13.60 -14.94 -28.42
CA THR A 60 -12.52 -15.64 -27.68
C THR A 60 -11.18 -14.90 -27.82
N HIS A 61 -10.75 -14.63 -29.06
CA HIS A 61 -9.49 -13.93 -29.30
C HIS A 61 -9.50 -12.50 -28.75
N ARG A 62 -10.65 -11.82 -28.76
CA ARG A 62 -10.84 -10.50 -28.11
C ARG A 62 -10.65 -10.54 -26.60
N VAL A 63 -11.13 -11.59 -25.93
CA VAL A 63 -10.91 -11.80 -24.49
C VAL A 63 -9.43 -12.10 -24.21
N GLU A 64 -8.79 -12.94 -25.03
CA GLU A 64 -7.35 -13.26 -24.91
C GLU A 64 -6.46 -12.03 -25.12
N PHE A 65 -6.74 -11.21 -26.15
CA PHE A 65 -6.07 -9.94 -26.39
C PHE A 65 -6.17 -9.01 -25.18
N ILE A 66 -7.36 -8.83 -24.61
CA ILE A 66 -7.55 -7.97 -23.43
C ILE A 66 -6.86 -8.54 -22.19
N ALA A 67 -6.87 -9.85 -21.97
CA ALA A 67 -6.16 -10.48 -20.87
C ALA A 67 -4.64 -10.21 -20.96
N GLN A 68 -4.04 -10.47 -22.12
CA GLN A 68 -2.61 -10.25 -22.37
C GLN A 68 -2.24 -8.76 -22.31
N ALA A 69 -3.08 -7.86 -22.83
CA ALA A 69 -2.84 -6.42 -22.76
C ALA A 69 -2.88 -5.89 -21.31
N ILE A 70 -3.80 -6.40 -20.46
CA ILE A 70 -3.85 -6.05 -19.04
C ILE A 70 -2.65 -6.63 -18.28
N GLU A 71 -2.22 -7.84 -18.59
CA GLU A 71 -1.03 -8.45 -17.99
C GLU A 71 0.26 -7.70 -18.37
N ALA A 72 0.40 -7.30 -19.63
CA ALA A 72 1.50 -6.47 -20.11
C ALA A 72 1.55 -5.09 -19.40
N VAL A 73 0.39 -4.43 -19.23
CA VAL A 73 0.31 -3.20 -18.42
C VAL A 73 0.60 -3.48 -16.94
N GLY A 74 0.13 -4.61 -16.39
CA GLY A 74 0.29 -4.97 -14.97
C GLY A 74 1.71 -5.40 -14.57
N THR A 75 2.46 -6.01 -15.48
CA THR A 75 3.88 -6.38 -15.26
C THR A 75 4.80 -5.16 -15.36
N CYS A 76 4.49 -4.21 -16.25
CA CYS A 76 5.28 -3.00 -16.42
C CYS A 76 4.85 -1.87 -15.47
N THR A 77 3.64 -1.94 -14.91
CA THR A 77 3.01 -0.86 -14.16
C THR A 77 2.07 -1.39 -13.07
N ASN A 78 2.02 -0.75 -11.90
CA ASN A 78 1.10 -1.14 -10.83
C ASN A 78 -0.32 -0.54 -11.04
N ILE A 79 -0.85 -0.59 -12.26
CA ILE A 79 -2.21 -0.12 -12.60
C ILE A 79 -3.16 -1.31 -12.76
N ARG A 80 -4.29 -1.27 -12.05
CA ARG A 80 -5.41 -2.20 -12.27
C ARG A 80 -6.37 -1.62 -13.31
N MET A 81 -6.53 -2.36 -14.41
CA MET A 81 -7.49 -2.07 -15.49
C MET A 81 -8.71 -2.98 -15.37
N ASN A 82 -9.86 -2.53 -15.86
CA ASN A 82 -11.11 -3.30 -15.86
C ASN A 82 -11.36 -3.93 -17.24
N ALA A 83 -11.24 -5.26 -17.33
CA ALA A 83 -11.39 -6.02 -18.58
C ALA A 83 -12.78 -5.83 -19.23
N ARG A 84 -13.87 -5.86 -18.46
CA ARG A 84 -15.24 -5.67 -19.01
C ARG A 84 -15.41 -4.28 -19.64
N LYS A 85 -14.81 -3.24 -19.04
CA LYS A 85 -14.86 -1.87 -19.59
C LYS A 85 -13.99 -1.69 -20.83
N LEU A 86 -12.84 -2.36 -20.92
CA LEU A 86 -12.05 -2.41 -22.16
C LEU A 86 -12.80 -3.17 -23.27
N TYR A 87 -13.40 -4.32 -22.95
CA TYR A 87 -14.15 -5.15 -23.92
C TYR A 87 -15.39 -4.43 -24.47
N GLY A 88 -16.05 -3.63 -23.63
CA GLY A 88 -17.15 -2.75 -24.05
C GLY A 88 -16.77 -1.73 -25.13
N ALA A 89 -15.46 -1.47 -25.32
CA ALA A 89 -14.89 -0.74 -26.45
C ALA A 89 -15.50 0.66 -26.72
N ASP A 90 -16.03 1.31 -25.68
CA ASP A 90 -16.81 2.53 -25.75
C ASP A 90 -16.16 3.67 -24.93
N ASN A 91 -16.97 4.65 -24.51
CA ASN A 91 -16.52 5.73 -23.62
C ASN A 91 -15.92 5.24 -22.29
N TYR A 92 -16.28 4.05 -21.77
CA TYR A 92 -15.66 3.49 -20.56
C TYR A 92 -14.32 2.81 -20.85
N ALA A 93 -14.14 2.19 -22.03
CA ALA A 93 -12.84 1.69 -22.47
C ALA A 93 -11.81 2.83 -22.51
N VAL A 94 -12.21 4.00 -23.01
CA VAL A 94 -11.41 5.23 -23.01
C VAL A 94 -10.95 5.62 -21.60
N LYS A 95 -11.76 5.44 -20.55
CA LYS A 95 -11.36 5.75 -19.16
C LYS A 95 -10.23 4.83 -18.69
N GLU A 96 -10.28 3.56 -19.07
CA GLU A 96 -9.26 2.57 -18.73
C GLU A 96 -7.96 2.84 -19.51
N MET A 97 -8.03 3.08 -20.82
CA MET A 97 -6.88 3.48 -21.65
C MET A 97 -6.23 4.79 -21.16
N LEU A 98 -7.01 5.75 -20.67
CA LEU A 98 -6.50 7.01 -20.12
C LEU A 98 -5.66 6.82 -18.84
N LYS A 99 -5.78 5.69 -18.12
CA LYS A 99 -4.89 5.36 -16.99
C LYS A 99 -3.45 5.13 -17.47
N VAL A 100 -3.28 4.51 -18.62
CA VAL A 100 -1.98 4.14 -19.22
C VAL A 100 -1.17 5.40 -19.55
N LYS A 101 -1.83 6.42 -20.14
CA LYS A 101 -1.28 7.77 -20.40
C LYS A 101 -0.55 8.39 -19.21
N VAL A 102 -1.10 8.23 -17.99
CA VAL A 102 -0.61 8.92 -16.78
C VAL A 102 0.85 8.55 -16.45
N LEU A 103 1.33 7.42 -16.94
CA LEU A 103 2.69 6.94 -16.71
C LEU A 103 3.71 7.44 -17.72
N GLU A 104 3.36 7.64 -19.00
CA GLU A 104 4.33 8.21 -19.95
C GLU A 104 4.67 9.66 -19.58
N ALA A 105 3.69 10.45 -19.13
CA ALA A 105 3.91 11.78 -18.57
C ALA A 105 4.78 11.80 -17.29
N ARG A 106 5.02 10.63 -16.69
CA ARG A 106 5.84 10.43 -15.48
C ARG A 106 7.22 9.81 -15.78
N ALA A 107 7.32 9.05 -16.88
CA ALA A 107 8.58 8.49 -17.40
C ALA A 107 9.34 9.52 -18.26
N VAL A 108 8.64 10.23 -19.15
CA VAL A 108 9.14 11.38 -19.91
C VAL A 108 8.99 12.64 -19.05
N GLY A 109 9.82 12.74 -18.02
CA GLY A 109 9.65 13.68 -16.90
C GLY A 109 9.41 15.15 -17.32
N ASN A 110 8.22 15.65 -17.02
CA ASN A 110 7.73 17.04 -17.12
C ASN A 110 7.79 17.75 -18.51
N GLY A 111 8.53 17.25 -19.49
CA GLY A 111 8.88 17.99 -20.71
C GLY A 111 7.72 18.40 -21.64
N PHE A 112 6.55 17.74 -21.54
CA PHE A 112 5.36 18.06 -22.34
C PHE A 112 4.23 18.74 -21.54
N ASN A 113 4.52 19.14 -20.29
CA ASN A 113 3.64 20.00 -19.50
C ASN A 113 4.30 21.34 -19.15
N GLU A 114 5.35 21.73 -19.89
CA GLU A 114 5.64 23.15 -20.12
C GLU A 114 4.50 23.73 -20.97
N ASP A 115 3.52 24.24 -20.22
CA ASP A 115 2.43 25.13 -20.60
C ASP A 115 2.43 25.55 -22.08
N LEU A 116 1.48 25.07 -22.89
CA LEU A 116 1.38 25.44 -24.31
C LEU A 116 1.05 26.93 -24.53
N ARG A 117 0.81 27.71 -23.46
CA ARG A 117 0.60 29.16 -23.49
C ARG A 117 1.83 29.92 -24.04
N PRO A 118 3.04 29.87 -23.46
CA PRO A 118 4.24 30.46 -24.07
C PRO A 118 4.54 29.96 -25.51
N MET A 119 4.29 28.69 -25.86
CA MET A 119 4.54 28.23 -27.24
C MET A 119 3.53 28.79 -28.25
N SER A 120 2.26 28.92 -27.87
CA SER A 120 1.21 29.57 -28.67
C SER A 120 1.33 31.10 -28.68
N SER A 121 1.84 31.72 -27.61
CA SER A 121 2.18 33.16 -27.62
C SER A 121 3.35 33.43 -28.56
N LEU A 122 4.46 32.68 -28.47
CA LEU A 122 5.57 32.81 -29.42
C LEU A 122 5.12 32.56 -30.87
N SER A 123 4.24 31.61 -31.12
CA SER A 123 3.69 31.36 -32.46
C SER A 123 2.88 32.56 -32.98
N SER A 124 2.08 33.19 -32.11
CA SER A 124 1.35 34.43 -32.41
C SER A 124 2.29 35.62 -32.63
N GLU A 125 3.30 35.79 -31.78
CA GLU A 125 4.33 36.83 -31.89
C GLU A 125 5.16 36.69 -33.17
N ILE A 126 5.49 35.46 -33.59
CA ILE A 126 6.17 35.18 -34.87
C ILE A 126 5.28 35.58 -36.07
N LEU A 127 3.98 35.27 -36.04
CA LEU A 127 3.04 35.66 -37.08
C LEU A 127 2.85 37.18 -37.13
N GLU A 128 2.72 37.83 -35.97
CA GLU A 128 2.56 39.29 -35.87
C GLU A 128 3.84 40.02 -36.30
N ALA A 129 5.02 39.52 -35.91
CA ALA A 129 6.31 40.02 -36.38
C ALA A 129 6.50 39.81 -37.88
N GLY A 130 6.04 38.68 -38.44
CA GLY A 130 6.03 38.42 -39.87
C GLY A 130 5.16 39.41 -40.63
N ALA A 131 3.95 39.70 -40.14
CA ALA A 131 3.06 40.71 -40.72
C ALA A 131 3.65 42.13 -40.65
N LYS A 132 4.23 42.51 -39.50
CA LYS A 132 4.95 43.79 -39.31
C LYS A 132 6.15 43.89 -40.26
N LEU A 133 6.93 42.83 -40.42
CA LEU A 133 8.08 42.79 -41.33
C LEU A 133 7.63 42.93 -42.80
N HIS A 134 6.58 42.21 -43.21
CA HIS A 134 6.02 42.31 -44.56
C HIS A 134 5.56 43.74 -44.89
N ALA A 135 4.85 44.40 -43.98
CA ALA A 135 4.46 45.81 -44.14
C ALA A 135 5.67 46.76 -44.21
N LEU A 136 6.72 46.52 -43.42
CA LEU A 136 7.96 47.31 -43.49
C LEU A 136 8.73 47.08 -44.80
N LEU A 137 8.75 45.86 -45.34
CA LEU A 137 9.36 45.55 -46.63
C LEU A 137 8.59 46.21 -47.81
N GLN A 138 7.26 46.29 -47.74
CA GLN A 138 6.47 47.08 -48.69
C GLN A 138 6.83 48.57 -48.64
N VAL A 139 7.13 49.13 -47.46
CA VAL A 139 7.62 50.51 -47.32
C VAL A 139 9.06 50.66 -47.81
N GLU A 140 9.93 49.66 -47.64
CA GLU A 140 11.28 49.67 -48.21
C GLU A 140 11.25 49.65 -49.76
N ALA A 141 10.26 48.98 -50.36
CA ALA A 141 10.08 48.90 -51.81
C ALA A 141 9.60 50.22 -52.47
N MET A 142 9.14 51.22 -51.69
CA MET A 142 8.73 52.51 -52.23
C MET A 142 9.95 53.38 -52.59
N PRO A 143 10.02 53.94 -53.82
CA PRO A 143 11.09 54.86 -54.21
C PRO A 143 10.99 56.18 -53.43
N ASP A 144 12.15 56.80 -53.18
CA ASP A 144 12.35 58.18 -52.73
C ASP A 144 11.47 58.72 -51.58
N THR A 145 11.10 57.85 -50.63
CA THR A 145 10.59 58.28 -49.32
C THR A 145 11.67 58.20 -48.25
N GLU A 146 11.76 59.23 -47.40
CA GLU A 146 12.64 59.24 -46.21
C GLU A 146 12.39 58.02 -45.31
N ARG A 147 11.12 57.60 -45.23
CA ARG A 147 10.67 56.40 -44.50
C ARG A 147 11.34 55.12 -45.03
N ALA A 148 11.45 54.94 -46.35
CA ALA A 148 12.13 53.80 -46.96
C ALA A 148 13.64 53.79 -46.65
N TYR A 149 14.32 54.95 -46.63
CA TYR A 149 15.72 55.04 -46.19
C TYR A 149 15.89 54.69 -44.70
N GLY A 150 14.94 55.09 -43.86
CA GLY A 150 14.87 54.67 -42.45
C GLY A 150 14.81 53.15 -42.29
N VAL A 151 13.90 52.49 -43.02
CA VAL A 151 13.76 51.02 -43.00
C VAL A 151 15.02 50.32 -43.53
N ARG A 152 15.60 50.77 -44.66
CA ARG A 152 16.88 50.26 -45.19
C ARG A 152 17.99 50.27 -44.14
N ARG A 153 18.12 51.38 -43.40
CA ARG A 153 19.11 51.56 -42.33
C ARG A 153 18.84 50.67 -41.11
N ALA A 154 17.56 50.41 -40.77
CA ALA A 154 17.18 49.49 -39.71
C ALA A 154 17.50 48.03 -40.09
N ARG A 155 17.13 47.60 -41.30
CA ARG A 155 17.45 46.26 -41.84
C ARG A 155 18.95 45.98 -41.81
N GLN A 156 19.78 46.94 -42.21
CA GLN A 156 21.23 46.78 -42.21
C GLN A 156 21.85 46.70 -40.80
N LYS A 157 21.19 47.24 -39.75
CA LYS A 157 21.57 47.00 -38.35
C LYS A 157 21.18 45.60 -37.90
N ALA A 158 19.96 45.15 -38.23
CA ALA A 158 19.47 43.83 -37.86
C ALA A 158 20.31 42.69 -38.45
N VAL A 159 20.72 42.80 -39.73
CA VAL A 159 21.63 41.82 -40.36
C VAL A 159 22.97 41.73 -39.61
N LYS A 160 23.60 42.86 -39.27
CA LYS A 160 24.86 42.88 -38.50
C LYS A 160 24.73 42.28 -37.10
N PHE A 161 23.57 42.43 -36.46
CA PHE A 161 23.27 41.80 -35.17
C PHE A 161 23.11 40.28 -35.30
N LEU A 162 22.40 39.80 -36.32
CA LEU A 162 22.24 38.36 -36.60
C LEU A 162 23.56 37.69 -37.00
N GLU A 163 24.43 38.36 -37.76
CA GLU A 163 25.81 37.90 -37.99
C GLU A 163 26.60 37.75 -36.68
N GLY A 164 26.44 38.67 -35.74
CA GLY A 164 27.08 38.61 -34.42
C GLY A 164 26.58 37.43 -33.59
N ILE A 165 25.27 37.20 -33.57
CA ILE A 165 24.65 36.03 -32.92
C ILE A 165 25.14 34.73 -33.57
N SER A 166 25.18 34.66 -34.91
CA SER A 166 25.65 33.48 -35.64
C SER A 166 27.09 33.13 -35.30
N ARG A 167 28.00 34.13 -35.25
CA ARG A 167 29.40 33.94 -34.84
C ARG A 167 29.54 33.49 -33.38
N ASN A 168 28.67 33.95 -32.48
CA ASN A 168 28.65 33.53 -31.08
C ASN A 168 28.08 32.11 -30.88
N LEU A 169 27.08 31.70 -31.67
CA LEU A 169 26.54 30.33 -31.65
C LEU A 169 27.54 29.28 -32.17
N SER A 170 28.51 29.69 -32.99
CA SER A 170 29.69 28.89 -33.35
C SER A 170 30.83 28.93 -32.30
N SER A 171 30.58 29.45 -31.09
CA SER A 171 31.54 29.37 -29.98
C SER A 171 31.57 27.95 -29.39
N ASP A 172 32.51 27.13 -29.88
CA ASP A 172 32.72 25.74 -29.43
C ASP A 172 32.97 25.57 -27.91
N ARG A 173 33.15 26.66 -27.16
CA ARG A 173 33.43 26.62 -25.72
C ARG A 173 32.34 25.93 -24.90
N GLU A 174 31.07 26.12 -25.25
CA GLU A 174 29.95 25.48 -24.56
C GLU A 174 29.79 24.02 -24.99
N ARG A 175 29.86 23.75 -26.30
CA ARG A 175 29.85 22.39 -26.86
C ARG A 175 30.97 21.52 -26.27
N SER A 176 32.21 22.02 -26.27
CA SER A 176 33.37 21.33 -25.69
C SER A 176 33.24 21.09 -24.19
N ASN A 177 32.59 21.99 -23.45
CA ASN A 177 32.28 21.77 -22.02
C ASN A 177 31.25 20.65 -21.82
N VAL A 178 30.16 20.64 -22.61
CA VAL A 178 29.14 19.58 -22.57
C VAL A 178 29.74 18.24 -22.98
N GLU A 179 30.49 18.17 -24.09
CA GLU A 179 31.20 16.96 -24.53
C GLU A 179 32.17 16.43 -23.46
N ARG A 180 32.91 17.32 -22.80
CA ARG A 180 33.82 16.95 -21.70
C ARG A 180 33.05 16.37 -20.51
N GLN A 181 31.89 16.94 -20.17
CA GLN A 181 31.02 16.39 -19.12
C GLN A 181 30.44 15.04 -19.53
N VAL A 182 29.91 14.89 -20.75
CA VAL A 182 29.39 13.62 -21.28
C VAL A 182 30.48 12.54 -21.28
N LYS A 183 31.69 12.86 -21.74
CA LYS A 183 32.84 11.93 -21.73
C LYS A 183 33.24 11.52 -20.32
N LYS A 184 33.23 12.45 -19.35
CA LYS A 184 33.46 12.14 -17.93
C LYS A 184 32.38 11.22 -17.37
N ARG A 185 31.09 11.54 -17.57
CA ARG A 185 29.96 10.73 -17.09
C ARG A 185 29.94 9.32 -17.69
N ARG A 186 30.25 9.17 -18.99
CA ARG A 186 30.39 7.86 -19.65
C ARG A 186 31.50 7.01 -18.99
N ALA A 187 32.66 7.61 -18.74
CA ALA A 187 33.78 6.90 -18.08
C ALA A 187 33.49 6.56 -16.59
N GLU A 188 32.70 7.38 -15.88
CA GLU A 188 32.22 7.08 -14.53
C GLU A 188 31.23 5.90 -14.54
N LEU A 189 30.27 5.90 -15.47
CA LEU A 189 29.27 4.84 -15.65
C LEU A 189 29.92 3.50 -16.06
N GLU A 190 30.92 3.53 -16.94
CA GLU A 190 31.68 2.33 -17.32
C GLU A 190 32.40 1.70 -16.11
N ARG A 191 32.94 2.52 -15.20
CA ARG A 191 33.61 2.06 -13.97
C ARG A 191 32.62 1.48 -12.97
N THR A 192 31.46 2.12 -12.76
CA THR A 192 30.43 1.58 -11.86
C THR A 192 29.79 0.31 -12.42
N SER A 193 29.56 0.24 -13.73
CA SER A 193 29.11 -0.96 -14.45
C SER A 193 30.08 -2.13 -14.26
N LYS A 194 31.38 -1.93 -14.49
CA LYS A 194 32.42 -2.97 -14.27
C LYS A 194 32.50 -3.39 -12.79
N ARG A 195 32.35 -2.46 -11.84
CA ARG A 195 32.30 -2.79 -10.41
C ARG A 195 31.05 -3.60 -10.06
N LEU A 196 29.89 -3.27 -10.63
CA LEU A 196 28.62 -3.99 -10.43
C LEU A 196 28.67 -5.40 -11.04
N ALA A 197 29.25 -5.55 -12.24
CA ALA A 197 29.48 -6.86 -12.84
C ALA A 197 30.39 -7.74 -11.97
N GLY A 198 31.51 -7.21 -11.50
CA GLY A 198 32.41 -7.92 -10.56
C GLY A 198 31.74 -8.26 -9.22
N LEU A 199 30.82 -7.42 -8.73
CA LEU A 199 30.08 -7.70 -7.50
C LEU A 199 28.98 -8.76 -7.71
N ARG A 200 28.35 -8.83 -8.90
CA ARG A 200 27.40 -9.89 -9.28
C ARG A 200 28.05 -11.27 -9.40
N THR A 201 29.35 -11.34 -9.68
CA THR A 201 30.11 -12.61 -9.72
C THR A 201 30.63 -13.10 -8.37
N VAL A 202 30.42 -12.35 -7.28
CA VAL A 202 30.79 -12.77 -5.92
C VAL A 202 29.58 -13.42 -5.25
N ARG A 203 29.68 -14.72 -4.92
CA ARG A 203 28.66 -15.43 -4.11
C ARG A 203 28.52 -14.74 -2.75
N PRO A 204 27.32 -14.28 -2.35
CA PRO A 204 27.12 -13.66 -1.04
C PRO A 204 27.42 -14.64 0.11
N ALA A 205 28.00 -14.14 1.20
CA ALA A 205 28.44 -14.98 2.32
C ALA A 205 27.31 -15.68 3.10
N PHE A 206 26.06 -15.22 2.95
CA PHE A 206 24.87 -15.84 3.53
C PHE A 206 24.26 -16.94 2.64
N MET A 207 24.81 -17.20 1.45
CA MET A 207 24.28 -18.26 0.58
C MET A 207 24.48 -19.65 1.17
N ASP A 208 25.61 -19.90 1.83
CA ASP A 208 25.86 -21.17 2.53
C ASP A 208 24.84 -21.40 3.66
N GLU A 209 24.63 -20.39 4.52
CA GLU A 209 23.60 -20.43 5.59
C GLU A 209 22.17 -20.63 5.04
N TYR A 210 21.88 -20.08 3.86
CA TYR A 210 20.58 -20.24 3.19
C TYR A 210 20.40 -21.63 2.57
N GLU A 211 21.45 -22.16 1.93
CA GLU A 211 21.47 -23.51 1.34
C GLU A 211 21.35 -24.58 2.44
N GLU A 212 22.08 -24.45 3.56
CA GLU A 212 21.95 -25.31 4.76
C GLU A 212 20.53 -25.25 5.38
N LEU A 213 19.98 -24.04 5.54
CA LEU A 213 18.65 -23.87 6.13
C LEU A 213 17.53 -24.42 5.23
N GLN A 214 17.69 -24.36 3.91
CA GLN A 214 16.75 -24.95 2.96
C GLN A 214 16.80 -26.48 2.99
N GLU A 215 17.99 -27.09 3.01
CA GLU A 215 18.12 -28.55 3.15
C GLU A 215 17.49 -29.06 4.46
N PHE A 216 17.65 -28.31 5.56
CA PHE A 216 17.00 -28.61 6.84
C PHE A 216 15.46 -28.43 6.80
N MET A 217 14.96 -27.44 6.05
CA MET A 217 13.51 -27.24 5.84
C MET A 217 12.89 -28.40 5.06
N ASP A 218 13.55 -28.89 4.02
CA ASP A 218 13.07 -30.01 3.20
C ASP A 218 13.02 -31.32 4.02
N GLN A 219 14.05 -31.58 4.85
CA GLN A 219 14.07 -32.70 5.80
C GLN A 219 12.94 -32.62 6.84
N LEU A 220 12.65 -31.43 7.37
CA LEU A 220 11.52 -31.21 8.27
C LEU A 220 10.17 -31.41 7.58
N TYR A 221 10.06 -31.07 6.29
CA TYR A 221 8.83 -31.25 5.52
C TYR A 221 8.53 -32.73 5.25
N GLU A 222 9.51 -33.55 4.84
CA GLU A 222 9.32 -35.00 4.74
C GLU A 222 8.90 -35.61 6.09
N ALA A 223 9.62 -35.25 7.16
CA ALA A 223 9.32 -35.73 8.52
C ALA A 223 8.00 -35.17 9.11
N TYR A 224 7.39 -34.16 8.49
CA TYR A 224 6.03 -33.71 8.77
C TYR A 224 5.00 -34.51 7.97
N VAL A 225 5.20 -34.66 6.65
CA VAL A 225 4.29 -35.39 5.75
C VAL A 225 4.09 -36.83 6.19
N ASP A 226 5.16 -37.53 6.59
CA ASP A 226 5.04 -38.92 7.06
C ASP A 226 4.36 -39.02 8.43
N ARG A 227 4.55 -38.04 9.32
CA ARG A 227 3.80 -37.97 10.58
C ARG A 227 2.33 -37.64 10.37
N PHE A 228 2.00 -36.77 9.41
CA PHE A 228 0.63 -36.45 9.03
C PHE A 228 -0.09 -37.68 8.47
N ARG A 229 0.54 -38.41 7.53
CA ARG A 229 0.01 -39.69 6.99
C ARG A 229 -0.23 -40.74 8.07
N ASN A 230 0.70 -40.88 9.01
CA ASN A 230 0.57 -41.83 10.12
C ASN A 230 -0.54 -41.43 11.11
N LEU A 231 -0.75 -40.12 11.32
CA LEU A 231 -1.84 -39.61 12.15
C LEU A 231 -3.20 -39.86 11.48
N ASP A 232 -3.36 -39.44 10.22
CA ASP A 232 -4.56 -39.63 9.39
C ASP A 232 -4.99 -41.12 9.33
N TYR A 233 -4.02 -42.04 9.18
CA TYR A 233 -4.28 -43.48 9.28
C TYR A 233 -4.79 -43.91 10.67
N LEU A 234 -4.14 -43.44 11.74
CA LEU A 234 -4.49 -43.84 13.11
C LEU A 234 -5.83 -43.26 13.58
N GLU A 235 -6.16 -42.04 13.16
CA GLU A 235 -7.48 -41.42 13.37
C GLU A 235 -8.56 -42.20 12.60
N HIS A 236 -8.30 -42.62 11.36
CA HIS A 236 -9.22 -43.46 10.59
C HIS A 236 -9.46 -44.84 11.22
N GLU A 237 -8.41 -45.51 11.72
CA GLU A 237 -8.52 -46.79 12.43
C GLU A 237 -9.29 -46.63 13.76
N LEU A 238 -9.08 -45.53 14.49
CA LEU A 238 -9.84 -45.20 15.70
C LEU A 238 -11.33 -45.00 15.40
N ASP A 239 -11.67 -44.28 14.34
CA ASP A 239 -13.04 -44.06 13.87
C ASP A 239 -13.76 -45.36 13.47
N ILE A 240 -13.02 -46.36 12.96
CA ILE A 240 -13.57 -47.70 12.69
C ILE A 240 -13.87 -48.42 14.01
N LEU A 241 -12.92 -48.46 14.94
CA LEU A 241 -13.09 -49.13 16.23
C LEU A 241 -14.20 -48.50 17.09
N ASN A 242 -14.31 -47.18 17.10
CA ASN A 242 -15.39 -46.46 17.77
C ASN A 242 -16.76 -46.84 17.19
N ARG A 243 -16.88 -46.93 15.86
CA ARG A 243 -18.13 -47.33 15.18
C ARG A 243 -18.50 -48.79 15.47
N GLU A 244 -17.53 -49.70 15.53
CA GLU A 244 -17.77 -51.09 15.95
C GLU A 244 -18.23 -51.20 17.42
N GLU A 245 -17.68 -50.38 18.31
CA GLU A 245 -18.13 -50.27 19.72
C GLU A 245 -19.58 -49.74 19.80
N GLU A 246 -19.91 -48.67 19.07
CA GLU A 246 -21.26 -48.11 19.01
C GLU A 246 -22.29 -49.11 18.46
N GLU A 247 -22.01 -49.76 17.32
CA GLU A 247 -22.89 -50.81 16.78
C GLU A 247 -23.09 -51.97 17.76
N ARG A 248 -22.04 -52.34 18.51
CA ARG A 248 -22.08 -53.39 19.53
C ARG A 248 -22.92 -52.98 20.74
N ILE A 249 -22.82 -51.72 21.17
CA ILE A 249 -23.66 -51.13 22.22
C ILE A 249 -25.11 -51.11 21.77
N GLU A 250 -25.41 -50.55 20.59
CA GLU A 250 -26.76 -50.55 20.01
C GLU A 250 -27.34 -51.96 19.88
N ALA A 251 -26.56 -52.93 19.40
CA ALA A 251 -27.00 -54.32 19.27
C ALA A 251 -27.33 -54.95 20.63
N ASN A 252 -26.59 -54.60 21.69
CA ASN A 252 -26.87 -55.07 23.05
C ASN A 252 -28.08 -54.37 23.67
N GLU A 253 -28.25 -53.06 23.44
CA GLU A 253 -29.48 -52.33 23.76
C GLU A 253 -30.72 -52.93 23.08
N LYS A 254 -30.65 -53.18 21.77
CA LYS A 254 -31.75 -53.79 20.99
C LYS A 254 -32.11 -55.18 21.53
N LYS A 255 -31.12 -56.00 21.94
CA LYS A 255 -31.35 -57.29 22.65
C LYS A 255 -32.01 -57.08 24.02
N LEU A 256 -31.53 -56.13 24.82
CA LEU A 256 -32.05 -55.85 26.17
C LEU A 256 -33.49 -55.33 26.13
N ARG A 257 -33.79 -54.37 25.25
CA ARG A 257 -35.15 -53.86 24.99
C ARG A 257 -36.09 -54.98 24.53
N ALA A 258 -35.62 -55.90 23.67
CA ALA A 258 -36.40 -57.06 23.25
C ALA A 258 -36.66 -58.08 24.38
N LEU A 259 -35.69 -58.30 25.28
CA LEU A 259 -35.85 -59.16 26.45
C LEU A 259 -36.85 -58.55 27.46
N GLN A 260 -36.73 -57.26 27.76
CA GLN A 260 -37.68 -56.51 28.59
C GLN A 260 -39.10 -56.56 28.02
N LYS A 261 -39.26 -56.47 26.70
CA LYS A 261 -40.56 -56.61 26.03
C LYS A 261 -41.14 -58.02 26.21
N LYS A 262 -40.35 -59.08 26.02
CA LYS A 262 -40.81 -60.47 26.26
C LYS A 262 -41.24 -60.71 27.71
N LEU A 263 -40.45 -60.26 28.68
CA LEU A 263 -40.80 -60.34 30.12
C LEU A 263 -42.12 -59.62 30.43
N ARG A 264 -42.40 -58.48 29.77
CA ARG A 264 -43.67 -57.76 29.89
C ARG A 264 -44.84 -58.53 29.26
N GLU A 265 -44.64 -59.16 28.10
CA GLU A 265 -45.65 -59.98 27.43
C GLU A 265 -45.94 -61.30 28.16
N GLU A 266 -44.92 -61.94 28.73
CA GLU A 266 -45.04 -63.16 29.54
C GLU A 266 -45.70 -62.85 30.90
N GLY A 267 -45.38 -61.72 31.52
CA GLY A 267 -46.07 -61.23 32.72
C GLY A 267 -47.55 -60.92 32.49
N PHE A 268 -47.93 -60.42 31.31
CA PHE A 268 -49.33 -60.25 30.93
C PHE A 268 -50.03 -61.60 30.73
N ARG A 269 -49.41 -62.57 30.06
CA ARG A 269 -49.99 -63.92 29.85
C ARG A 269 -50.25 -64.66 31.17
N GLN A 270 -49.38 -64.52 32.15
CA GLN A 270 -49.59 -65.13 33.48
C GLN A 270 -50.77 -64.51 34.27
N MET A 271 -51.29 -63.35 33.84
CA MET A 271 -52.51 -62.75 34.41
C MET A 271 -53.80 -63.16 33.68
N GLU A 272 -53.72 -63.69 32.45
CA GLU A 272 -54.91 -64.21 31.73
C GLU A 272 -55.30 -65.64 32.16
N GLU A 273 -54.42 -66.39 32.83
CA GLU A 273 -54.64 -67.81 33.15
C GLU A 273 -55.12 -68.08 34.60
N ASN A 274 -55.48 -67.04 35.37
CA ASN A 274 -56.03 -67.15 36.73
C ASN A 274 -57.13 -66.11 36.99
N GLU A 275 -58.41 -66.49 36.91
CA GLU A 275 -59.56 -65.62 37.22
C GLU A 275 -60.41 -66.19 38.37
N PHE A 276 -60.43 -65.54 39.54
CA PHE A 276 -61.59 -65.60 40.46
C PHE A 276 -61.62 -64.50 41.55
N GLY A 277 -62.69 -63.70 41.59
CA GLY A 277 -63.29 -63.16 42.84
C GLY A 277 -62.78 -61.82 43.44
N PRO A 278 -63.55 -60.72 43.31
CA PRO A 278 -63.40 -59.45 44.08
C PRO A 278 -64.46 -59.36 45.22
N PRO A 279 -64.71 -58.23 45.94
CA PRO A 279 -64.09 -56.89 45.94
C PRO A 279 -63.79 -56.30 47.37
N ALA A 280 -63.57 -54.97 47.45
CA ALA A 280 -63.68 -54.04 48.60
C ALA A 280 -62.48 -53.92 49.59
N SER A 281 -62.15 -52.72 50.13
CA SER A 281 -62.54 -51.34 49.77
C SER A 281 -61.69 -50.27 50.51
N ASN A 282 -61.43 -49.14 49.84
CA ASN A 282 -61.13 -47.81 50.38
C ASN A 282 -59.96 -47.62 51.38
N THR A 283 -58.89 -46.97 50.90
CA THR A 283 -58.49 -45.65 51.45
C THR A 283 -58.10 -44.72 50.31
N ASP A 284 -58.59 -43.49 50.38
CA ASP A 284 -58.25 -42.35 49.52
C ASP A 284 -56.87 -41.77 49.91
N LEU A 285 -55.98 -41.56 48.93
CA LEU A 285 -54.96 -40.52 48.90
C LEU A 285 -54.62 -40.19 47.43
N GLY A 286 -54.45 -38.91 47.13
CA GLY A 286 -54.27 -38.41 45.77
C GLY A 286 -52.84 -38.03 45.37
N VAL A 287 -52.65 -37.97 44.05
CA VAL A 287 -51.68 -37.19 43.25
C VAL A 287 -50.64 -36.34 44.00
N ASN A 288 -49.35 -36.65 43.81
CA ASN A 288 -48.41 -35.85 43.00
C ASN A 288 -46.98 -36.43 43.01
N ASP A 289 -46.09 -35.84 42.22
CA ASP A 289 -44.67 -36.17 42.01
C ASP A 289 -43.82 -36.12 43.29
N PHE A 290 -42.66 -36.80 43.27
CA PHE A 290 -41.45 -36.32 43.97
C PHE A 290 -40.13 -36.95 43.43
N ASP A 291 -39.42 -36.12 42.66
CA ASP A 291 -37.97 -35.93 42.48
C ASP A 291 -36.90 -37.05 42.46
N GLU A 292 -35.96 -36.80 41.54
CA GLU A 292 -34.56 -37.22 41.52
C GLU A 292 -33.77 -36.77 42.77
N PRO A 293 -32.84 -37.60 43.29
CA PRO A 293 -31.75 -37.14 44.15
C PRO A 293 -30.39 -37.12 43.42
N GLN A 294 -29.77 -35.93 43.36
CA GLN A 294 -28.46 -35.70 42.77
C GLN A 294 -27.32 -36.38 43.55
N LEU A 295 -26.19 -36.64 42.87
CA LEU A 295 -24.88 -36.86 43.51
C LEU A 295 -24.03 -35.60 43.31
N VAL A 296 -23.73 -34.90 44.42
CA VAL A 296 -22.92 -33.67 44.45
C VAL A 296 -21.64 -33.84 45.28
N ASP A 297 -20.63 -33.05 44.93
CA ASP A 297 -19.21 -33.16 45.33
C ASP A 297 -18.84 -32.52 46.69
N SER A 298 -17.75 -33.01 47.31
CA SER A 298 -16.89 -32.35 48.34
C SER A 298 -15.65 -33.23 48.59
N ARG A 299 -14.38 -32.82 48.38
CA ARG A 299 -13.59 -31.66 48.88
C ARG A 299 -13.36 -31.67 50.40
N SER A 300 -12.17 -31.36 50.96
CA SER A 300 -10.79 -31.12 50.44
C SER A 300 -9.77 -31.57 51.53
N ASP A 301 -8.48 -31.85 51.30
CA ASP A 301 -7.30 -31.03 50.88
C ASP A 301 -6.12 -32.00 50.50
N GLY A 302 -4.87 -31.66 50.15
CA GLY A 302 -4.00 -30.45 50.07
C GLY A 302 -2.57 -30.93 49.64
N ILE A 303 -1.46 -30.18 49.51
CA ILE A 303 -1.10 -28.78 49.74
C ILE A 303 0.04 -28.39 48.72
N VAL A 304 0.10 -27.11 48.27
CA VAL A 304 1.24 -26.43 47.58
C VAL A 304 1.79 -26.96 46.21
N SER A 305 1.29 -26.34 45.13
CA SER A 305 2.02 -25.55 44.09
C SER A 305 3.31 -26.05 43.40
N ILE A 306 3.31 -26.07 42.05
CA ILE A 306 3.91 -25.03 41.17
C ILE A 306 3.61 -25.33 39.67
N GLY A 307 3.15 -24.34 38.89
CA GLY A 307 3.49 -24.22 37.44
C GLY A 307 2.39 -24.33 36.37
N SER A 308 2.04 -23.18 35.76
CA SER A 308 1.65 -22.93 34.35
C SER A 308 0.45 -23.64 33.67
N GLU A 309 -0.54 -22.82 33.30
CA GLU A 309 -1.56 -22.99 32.22
C GLU A 309 -0.95 -22.71 30.81
N PRO A 310 -1.68 -22.82 29.67
CA PRO A 310 -3.02 -23.39 29.40
C PRO A 310 -2.96 -24.67 28.50
N GLU A 311 -3.92 -25.60 28.48
CA GLU A 311 -5.30 -25.56 27.91
C GLU A 311 -5.34 -25.22 26.40
N GLU A 312 -5.68 -26.15 25.49
CA GLU A 312 -6.99 -26.80 25.16
C GLU A 312 -7.89 -25.95 24.24
N GLY A 313 -8.75 -26.50 23.37
CA GLY A 313 -9.10 -27.91 23.07
C GLY A 313 -10.27 -27.98 22.05
N LEU A 314 -10.71 -29.20 21.66
CA LEU A 314 -11.84 -29.52 20.73
C LEU A 314 -11.66 -29.02 19.27
N VAL A 315 -11.74 -29.79 18.16
CA VAL A 315 -12.15 -31.18 17.79
C VAL A 315 -13.64 -31.57 17.96
N GLY A 316 -14.16 -32.30 16.94
CA GLY A 316 -15.57 -32.71 16.75
C GLY A 316 -16.09 -32.44 15.31
N SER A 317 -15.69 -33.21 14.29
CA SER A 317 -16.36 -34.45 13.81
C SER A 317 -17.66 -34.20 12.98
N THR A 318 -17.58 -34.06 11.65
CA THR A 318 -17.76 -35.10 10.59
C THR A 318 -19.20 -35.48 10.21
N SER A 319 -19.58 -35.27 8.94
CA SER A 319 -20.45 -36.21 8.17
C SER A 319 -20.48 -35.89 6.65
N THR A 320 -20.58 -36.95 5.84
CA THR A 320 -20.90 -37.00 4.39
C THR A 320 -22.32 -37.68 4.25
N PRO A 321 -22.90 -38.08 3.08
CA PRO A 321 -22.33 -38.22 1.72
C PRO A 321 -23.26 -37.99 0.48
N ASP A 322 -22.66 -38.27 -0.69
CA ASP A 322 -23.22 -38.83 -1.93
C ASP A 322 -24.02 -37.96 -2.93
N LEU A 323 -24.11 -38.45 -4.18
CA LEU A 323 -24.53 -37.75 -5.40
C LEU A 323 -25.71 -38.46 -6.10
N SER A 324 -26.79 -37.72 -6.43
CA SER A 324 -27.62 -38.07 -7.61
C SER A 324 -28.37 -36.88 -8.21
N ILE A 325 -28.58 -36.96 -9.52
CA ILE A 325 -29.04 -35.91 -10.45
C ILE A 325 -30.57 -35.76 -10.44
N THR A 326 -31.10 -34.52 -10.47
CA THR A 326 -32.28 -34.15 -11.31
C THR A 326 -32.39 -32.63 -11.56
N ASP A 327 -33.08 -32.28 -12.64
CA ASP A 327 -33.30 -30.98 -13.30
C ASP A 327 -33.84 -29.77 -12.48
N HIS A 328 -33.39 -28.56 -12.90
CA HIS A 328 -34.10 -27.27 -13.19
C HIS A 328 -35.32 -26.74 -12.38
N PRO A 329 -35.72 -25.44 -12.51
CA PRO A 329 -35.10 -24.30 -13.24
C PRO A 329 -34.97 -22.97 -12.44
N HIS A 330 -34.43 -21.95 -13.11
CA HIS A 330 -34.60 -20.47 -12.93
C HIS A 330 -35.40 -19.89 -11.75
N HIS A 331 -34.81 -18.89 -11.09
CA HIS A 331 -35.31 -17.50 -11.22
C HIS A 331 -34.18 -16.46 -11.09
N GLU A 332 -34.48 -15.22 -11.47
CA GLU A 332 -33.57 -14.05 -11.56
C GLU A 332 -33.83 -13.03 -10.42
N ASP A 333 -33.05 -11.94 -10.39
CA ASP A 333 -33.20 -10.72 -9.56
C ASP A 333 -32.84 -10.89 -8.05
N ASP A 334 -32.44 -9.89 -7.26
CA ASP A 334 -32.57 -8.41 -7.36
C ASP A 334 -31.23 -7.62 -7.47
N GLU A 335 -31.32 -6.28 -7.49
CA GLU A 335 -30.28 -5.28 -7.83
C GLU A 335 -29.58 -4.61 -6.61
N ASP A 336 -29.14 -3.35 -6.78
CA ASP A 336 -28.66 -2.34 -5.81
C ASP A 336 -27.27 -2.47 -5.13
N ASP A 337 -26.60 -1.36 -4.73
CA ASP A 337 -26.33 -0.10 -5.47
C ASP A 337 -25.09 0.59 -4.82
N ASP A 338 -23.92 0.55 -5.47
CA ASP A 338 -22.65 0.95 -4.82
C ASP A 338 -22.34 2.45 -5.02
N ILE A 339 -22.90 3.26 -4.13
CA ILE A 339 -22.97 4.73 -4.18
C ILE A 339 -21.58 5.42 -4.20
N ILE A 340 -21.40 6.37 -5.13
CA ILE A 340 -20.26 7.30 -5.15
C ILE A 340 -20.60 8.54 -4.30
N VAL A 341 -19.80 8.81 -3.26
CA VAL A 341 -19.73 10.12 -2.61
C VAL A 341 -18.29 10.65 -2.68
N GLU A 342 -18.08 11.68 -3.51
CA GLU A 342 -16.96 12.60 -3.32
C GLU A 342 -17.29 13.52 -2.13
N SER A 343 -16.29 13.88 -1.31
CA SER A 343 -16.50 14.86 -0.24
C SER A 343 -15.28 15.77 -0.07
N ASP A 344 -15.40 16.97 -0.62
CA ASP A 344 -15.05 18.20 0.09
C ASP A 344 -16.05 18.43 1.25
N GLY A 345 -15.85 19.36 2.19
CA GLY A 345 -14.65 20.14 2.48
C GLY A 345 -14.95 21.42 3.26
N SER A 346 -14.41 21.51 4.49
CA SER A 346 -14.29 22.73 5.33
C SER A 346 -15.45 23.11 6.29
N SER A 347 -15.12 23.04 7.58
CA SER A 347 -15.18 24.16 8.55
C SER A 347 -16.39 24.40 9.49
N SER A 348 -16.09 24.26 10.80
CA SER A 348 -16.37 25.19 11.93
C SER A 348 -17.79 25.43 12.47
N GLY A 349 -17.88 25.57 13.81
CA GLY A 349 -19.09 25.87 14.60
C GLY A 349 -19.56 24.61 15.35
N ASP A 350 -18.99 24.23 16.49
CA ASP A 350 -19.04 24.90 17.82
C ASP A 350 -20.48 25.20 18.29
N ASP A 351 -21.03 24.33 19.13
CA ASP A 351 -21.40 24.68 20.51
C ASP A 351 -21.67 23.41 21.36
N ILE A 352 -21.60 23.52 22.69
CA ILE A 352 -21.62 22.43 23.67
C ILE A 352 -22.67 22.71 24.76
N GLU A 353 -23.49 21.73 25.15
CA GLU A 353 -23.95 21.50 26.55
C GLU A 353 -24.60 20.09 26.69
N ILE A 354 -24.05 19.21 27.54
CA ILE A 354 -24.60 18.79 28.87
C ILE A 354 -25.99 18.13 28.77
N ILE A 355 -26.12 16.79 28.73
CA ILE A 355 -25.99 15.76 29.80
C ILE A 355 -27.14 15.78 30.84
N ASP A 356 -27.95 14.72 30.83
CA ASP A 356 -28.79 14.16 31.93
C ASP A 356 -29.26 12.77 31.42
N ASP A 357 -28.69 11.59 31.69
CA ASP A 357 -28.09 10.93 32.87
C ASP A 357 -29.07 9.99 33.62
N SER A 358 -28.98 8.67 33.36
CA SER A 358 -29.43 7.60 34.28
C SER A 358 -28.86 6.22 33.91
N ASP A 359 -28.58 5.41 34.94
CA ASP A 359 -28.38 3.95 34.91
C ASP A 359 -27.19 3.39 34.11
N THR A 360 -25.99 3.56 34.67
CA THR A 360 -24.77 2.81 34.29
C THR A 360 -24.39 1.78 35.35
N GLU A 361 -24.54 0.48 35.05
CA GLU A 361 -23.86 -0.60 35.79
C GLU A 361 -23.26 -1.67 34.85
N GLY A 362 -22.03 -2.10 35.15
CA GLY A 362 -21.71 -3.52 35.07
C GLY A 362 -21.12 -4.13 33.78
N ARG A 363 -20.71 -3.37 32.75
CA ARG A 363 -19.93 -3.97 31.63
C ARG A 363 -18.70 -3.15 31.23
N THR A 364 -17.61 -3.36 31.95
CA THR A 364 -16.28 -2.83 31.63
C THR A 364 -15.83 -3.30 30.26
N ILE A 365 -15.87 -2.40 29.27
CA ILE A 365 -15.13 -2.57 28.02
C ILE A 365 -13.66 -2.38 28.38
N VAL A 366 -12.93 -3.48 28.50
CA VAL A 366 -11.46 -3.45 28.51
C VAL A 366 -10.99 -2.99 27.13
N PHE A 367 -10.70 -1.69 27.02
CA PHE A 367 -9.83 -1.19 25.97
C PHE A 367 -8.52 -1.99 26.05
N SER A 368 -8.15 -2.66 24.96
CA SER A 368 -6.87 -3.36 24.92
C SER A 368 -5.77 -2.31 24.87
N THR A 369 -5.23 -1.95 26.03
CA THR A 369 -4.06 -1.09 26.16
C THR A 369 -2.79 -1.90 25.88
N ASP A 370 -2.78 -2.61 24.75
CA ASP A 370 -1.58 -3.22 24.21
C ASP A 370 -0.56 -2.10 23.96
N PRO A 371 0.63 -2.16 24.58
CA PRO A 371 1.60 -1.08 24.48
C PRO A 371 2.12 -0.99 23.04
N LEU A 372 1.71 0.06 22.32
CA LEU A 372 2.18 0.45 20.99
C LEU A 372 3.66 0.06 20.77
N PRO A 373 3.97 -0.80 19.78
CA PRO A 373 5.26 -1.48 19.69
C PRO A 373 6.43 -0.51 19.83
N ILE A 374 7.40 -0.87 20.66
CA ILE A 374 8.53 0.01 21.01
C ILE A 374 9.42 0.16 19.78
N MET A 375 9.38 1.34 19.18
CA MET A 375 10.07 1.72 17.96
C MET A 375 11.49 2.18 18.31
N GLN A 376 12.44 2.00 17.39
CA GLN A 376 13.79 2.55 17.57
C GLN A 376 13.75 4.09 17.54
N ALA A 377 12.77 4.67 16.84
CA ALA A 377 12.41 6.08 16.88
C ALA A 377 12.05 6.59 18.29
N ASP A 378 11.34 5.82 19.13
CA ASP A 378 10.94 6.27 20.48
C ASP A 378 12.18 6.69 21.30
N LYS A 379 13.23 5.85 21.31
CA LYS A 379 14.50 6.14 21.98
C LYS A 379 15.21 7.36 21.38
N LEU A 380 15.25 7.46 20.06
CA LEU A 380 15.92 8.57 19.36
C LEU A 380 15.24 9.91 19.65
N PHE A 381 13.90 9.98 19.60
CA PHE A 381 13.18 11.22 19.91
C PHE A 381 13.29 11.60 21.40
N ALA A 382 13.35 10.65 22.34
CA ALA A 382 13.64 10.94 23.74
C ALA A 382 15.05 11.54 23.96
N ILE A 383 16.05 11.05 23.22
CA ILE A 383 17.42 11.64 23.21
C ILE A 383 17.40 13.04 22.57
N PHE A 384 16.58 13.27 21.54
CA PHE A 384 16.46 14.58 20.91
C PHE A 384 15.75 15.59 21.82
N GLU A 385 14.69 15.20 22.53
CA GLU A 385 14.01 16.03 23.52
C GLU A 385 14.96 16.47 24.64
N GLU A 386 15.71 15.55 25.24
CA GLU A 386 16.72 15.88 26.26
C GLU A 386 17.84 16.78 25.69
N TYR A 387 18.24 16.59 24.43
CA TYR A 387 19.25 17.44 23.76
C TYR A 387 18.76 18.89 23.57
N PHE A 388 17.50 19.09 23.18
CA PHE A 388 16.94 20.44 23.05
C PHE A 388 16.65 21.10 24.41
N ASN A 389 16.33 20.31 25.44
CA ASN A 389 16.09 20.78 26.81
C ASN A 389 17.37 21.06 27.62
N HIS A 390 18.57 20.72 27.10
CA HIS A 390 19.83 20.88 27.81
C HIS A 390 20.25 22.36 27.99
N GLU A 391 20.79 22.72 29.16
CA GLU A 391 21.10 24.10 29.57
C GLU A 391 22.02 24.89 28.61
N SER A 392 22.85 24.18 27.83
CA SER A 392 23.69 24.79 26.78
C SER A 392 22.92 25.26 25.54
N ASN A 393 21.59 25.07 25.49
CA ASN A 393 20.69 25.52 24.43
C ASN A 393 21.17 25.21 22.99
N PRO A 394 21.67 23.98 22.70
CA PRO A 394 22.48 23.70 21.51
C PRO A 394 21.72 23.84 20.18
N GLY A 395 20.40 23.65 20.21
CA GLY A 395 19.50 23.84 19.06
C GLY A 395 19.42 25.28 18.55
N SER A 396 19.81 26.28 19.34
CA SER A 396 19.70 27.70 18.98
C SER A 396 20.40 28.04 17.67
N SER A 397 21.55 27.39 17.43
CA SER A 397 22.36 27.55 16.20
C SER A 397 21.80 26.82 14.97
N LEU A 398 20.75 26.02 15.13
CA LEU A 398 20.01 25.35 14.07
C LEU A 398 18.77 26.16 13.68
N VAL A 399 18.06 26.72 14.68
CA VAL A 399 16.90 27.62 14.49
C VAL A 399 17.25 28.77 13.52
N ASP A 400 18.37 29.45 13.76
CA ASP A 400 18.86 30.56 12.93
C ASP A 400 19.15 30.18 11.46
N LYS A 401 19.37 28.89 11.17
CA LYS A 401 19.73 28.40 9.83
C LYS A 401 18.52 27.97 8.99
N VAL A 402 17.49 27.40 9.62
CA VAL A 402 16.39 26.75 8.88
C VAL A 402 15.07 27.52 8.96
N ASN A 403 14.71 28.02 10.15
CA ASN A 403 13.44 28.70 10.45
C ASN A 403 12.21 27.91 9.94
N ALA A 404 12.03 26.71 10.48
CA ALA A 404 10.96 25.77 10.12
C ALA A 404 10.65 24.77 11.26
N THR A 405 9.40 24.34 11.34
CA THR A 405 8.92 23.30 12.25
C THR A 405 8.69 22.00 11.47
N TYR A 406 9.25 20.87 11.92
CA TYR A 406 9.21 19.58 11.22
C TYR A 406 8.45 18.54 12.03
N THR A 407 7.38 17.97 11.48
CA THR A 407 6.70 16.81 12.06
C THR A 407 7.23 15.52 11.41
N PHE A 408 7.38 14.47 12.20
CA PHE A 408 7.83 13.15 11.78
C PHE A 408 6.75 12.13 12.15
N GLU A 409 6.25 11.40 11.16
CA GLU A 409 5.18 10.41 11.26
C GLU A 409 5.79 9.04 10.92
N ILE A 410 6.17 8.29 11.96
CA ILE A 410 6.95 7.06 11.81
C ILE A 410 6.02 5.86 11.91
N TYR A 411 6.12 4.94 10.95
CA TYR A 411 5.36 3.69 10.89
C TYR A 411 6.25 2.49 11.28
N PRO A 412 5.72 1.46 11.98
CA PRO A 412 6.49 0.29 12.41
C PRO A 412 7.24 -0.44 11.28
N HIS A 413 6.63 -0.59 10.11
CA HIS A 413 7.21 -1.37 9.00
C HIS A 413 7.31 -0.61 7.67
N LYS A 414 6.25 0.10 7.28
CA LYS A 414 6.15 0.81 5.99
C LYS A 414 5.14 1.94 6.10
N VAL A 415 5.33 3.02 5.34
CA VAL A 415 4.40 4.17 5.34
C VAL A 415 2.99 3.73 4.96
N GLY A 416 2.04 3.85 5.91
CA GLY A 416 0.66 3.37 5.77
C GLY A 416 0.42 1.94 6.28
N SER A 417 1.30 1.39 7.12
CA SER A 417 1.16 0.05 7.72
C SER A 417 1.35 0.11 9.23
N GLY A 418 0.31 -0.28 9.98
CA GLY A 418 0.22 -0.13 11.43
C GLY A 418 -0.06 1.31 11.89
N GLU A 419 -0.34 1.47 13.18
CA GLU A 419 -0.47 2.79 13.81
C GLU A 419 0.87 3.53 13.79
N SER A 420 0.85 4.81 13.41
CA SER A 420 2.04 5.66 13.32
C SER A 420 2.20 6.54 14.56
N LYS A 421 3.40 6.58 15.14
CA LYS A 421 3.74 7.56 16.18
C LYS A 421 4.21 8.86 15.54
N LYS A 422 3.86 10.01 16.15
CA LYS A 422 4.22 11.35 15.66
C LYS A 422 5.06 12.13 16.67
N TRP A 423 6.04 12.86 16.14
CA TRP A 423 6.87 13.80 16.89
C TRP A 423 7.07 15.08 16.11
N THR A 424 7.22 16.22 16.80
CA THR A 424 7.51 17.51 16.16
C THR A 424 8.81 18.08 16.70
N ILE A 425 9.75 18.36 15.80
CA ILE A 425 10.97 19.12 16.07
C ILE A 425 10.75 20.55 15.58
N ASP A 426 10.64 21.49 16.50
CA ASP A 426 10.61 22.90 16.18
C ASP A 426 12.03 23.49 16.04
N LEU A 427 12.35 23.95 14.83
CA LEU A 427 13.53 24.76 14.52
C LEU A 427 13.12 26.16 14.00
N LYS A 428 12.00 26.68 14.51
CA LYS A 428 11.45 28.03 14.25
C LYS A 428 11.57 28.93 15.49
N THR A 429 11.29 28.39 16.68
CA THR A 429 11.42 29.08 17.97
C THR A 429 12.74 28.74 18.64
N LYS A 430 13.43 29.70 19.28
CA LYS A 430 14.64 29.42 20.09
C LYS A 430 14.26 28.88 21.47
N PRO A 431 15.00 27.92 22.05
CA PRO A 431 16.28 27.35 21.59
C PRO A 431 16.13 26.16 20.62
N GLY A 432 14.95 25.94 20.07
CA GLY A 432 14.54 24.71 19.41
C GLY A 432 13.93 23.74 20.42
N LYS A 433 12.99 22.89 19.98
CA LYS A 433 12.31 21.92 20.85
C LYS A 433 12.02 20.63 20.10
N CYS A 434 12.03 19.49 20.78
CA CYS A 434 11.44 18.24 20.29
C CYS A 434 10.37 17.78 21.27
N ILE A 435 9.22 17.33 20.77
CA ILE A 435 8.09 16.80 21.55
C ILE A 435 7.39 15.67 20.80
N ALA A 436 6.72 14.76 21.53
CA ALA A 436 5.67 13.95 20.95
C ALA A 436 4.50 14.83 20.45
N ALA A 437 3.79 14.38 19.41
CA ALA A 437 2.67 15.10 18.81
C ALA A 437 1.52 14.13 18.52
N GLN A 438 0.28 14.61 18.54
CA GLN A 438 -0.90 13.85 18.10
C GLN A 438 -1.33 14.26 16.67
N GLU A 439 -1.08 15.51 16.27
CA GLU A 439 -1.54 16.09 15.01
C GLU A 439 -0.40 16.66 14.13
N ASP A 440 -0.71 16.96 12.86
CA ASP A 440 0.23 17.51 11.86
C ASP A 440 0.46 19.03 12.05
N GLY A 441 1.09 19.42 13.16
CA GLY A 441 1.34 20.83 13.52
C GLY A 441 2.58 21.51 12.90
N GLY A 442 3.35 20.81 12.07
CA GLY A 442 4.58 21.32 11.45
C GLY A 442 4.38 22.10 10.15
N ASP A 443 5.41 22.82 9.68
CA ASP A 443 5.43 23.40 8.34
C ASP A 443 5.42 22.32 7.24
N CYS A 444 5.94 21.12 7.55
CA CYS A 444 5.84 19.92 6.73
C CYS A 444 5.98 18.65 7.59
N THR A 445 5.32 17.57 7.16
CA THR A 445 5.37 16.25 7.81
C THR A 445 6.14 15.25 6.96
N PHE A 446 7.14 14.61 7.56
CA PHE A 446 7.93 13.52 7.01
C PHE A 446 7.33 12.17 7.40
N GLN A 447 6.82 11.39 6.44
CA GLN A 447 6.32 10.03 6.69
C GLN A 447 7.36 8.98 6.24
N LEU A 448 7.77 8.08 7.13
CA LEU A 448 8.75 7.01 6.83
C LEU A 448 8.62 5.80 7.78
N SER A 449 9.33 4.71 7.49
CA SER A 449 9.40 3.55 8.40
C SER A 449 10.40 3.80 9.55
N ASP A 450 10.23 3.12 10.68
CA ASP A 450 11.20 3.13 11.80
C ASP A 450 12.61 2.77 11.31
N LYS A 451 12.71 1.69 10.54
CA LYS A 451 13.95 1.20 9.94
C LYS A 451 14.62 2.21 9.00
N ASP A 452 13.85 3.00 8.26
CA ASP A 452 14.37 4.06 7.40
C ASP A 452 14.72 5.34 8.20
N PHE A 453 13.96 5.66 9.26
CA PHE A 453 14.24 6.79 10.16
C PHE A 453 15.57 6.60 10.90
N VAL A 454 15.81 5.41 11.45
CA VAL A 454 17.08 5.06 12.09
C VAL A 454 18.26 5.19 11.10
N GLN A 455 18.08 4.83 9.83
CA GLN A 455 19.11 5.02 8.80
C GLN A 455 19.30 6.49 8.40
N LEU A 456 18.24 7.29 8.42
CA LEU A 456 18.28 8.74 8.16
C LEU A 456 19.02 9.46 9.29
N ALA A 457 18.69 9.18 10.55
CA ALA A 457 19.40 9.68 11.72
C ALA A 457 20.87 9.21 11.79
N ALA A 458 21.17 8.01 11.26
CA ALA A 458 22.55 7.52 11.11
C ALA A 458 23.37 8.21 9.99
N ASN A 459 22.82 9.19 9.28
CA ASN A 459 23.35 9.75 8.02
C ASN A 459 23.60 8.70 6.91
N LYS A 460 23.01 7.49 7.02
CA LYS A 460 23.15 6.39 6.03
C LYS A 460 22.14 6.49 4.90
N LEU A 461 20.95 7.02 5.19
CA LEU A 461 19.90 7.27 4.21
C LEU A 461 19.79 8.78 3.92
N ASN A 462 20.09 9.17 2.69
CA ASN A 462 19.91 10.55 2.24
C ASN A 462 18.41 10.87 2.02
N PRO A 463 17.85 11.95 2.58
CA PRO A 463 16.42 12.25 2.46
C PRO A 463 15.92 12.46 1.02
N GLN A 464 16.72 13.04 0.13
CA GLN A 464 16.34 13.24 -1.27
C GLN A 464 16.23 11.90 -2.00
N MET A 465 17.19 10.99 -1.76
CA MET A 465 17.10 9.61 -2.30
C MET A 465 15.96 8.82 -1.66
N ALA A 466 15.68 8.99 -0.37
CA ALA A 466 14.54 8.37 0.30
C ALA A 466 13.19 8.83 -0.29
N PHE A 467 13.08 10.12 -0.64
CA PHE A 467 11.91 10.69 -1.29
C PHE A 467 11.75 10.15 -2.72
N MET A 468 12.82 10.18 -3.53
CA MET A 468 12.81 9.64 -4.90
C MET A 468 12.52 8.13 -4.96
N THR A 469 12.85 7.37 -3.91
CA THR A 469 12.57 5.93 -3.81
C THR A 469 11.26 5.61 -3.08
N GLY A 470 10.47 6.61 -2.69
CA GLY A 470 9.18 6.43 -2.02
C GLY A 470 9.24 5.91 -0.57
N LYS A 471 10.44 5.83 0.01
CA LYS A 471 10.68 5.48 1.43
C LYS A 471 10.29 6.61 2.38
N LEU A 472 10.42 7.84 1.91
CA LEU A 472 10.03 9.07 2.58
C LEU A 472 8.91 9.74 1.78
N LYS A 473 7.77 10.01 2.40
CA LYS A 473 6.75 10.93 1.85
C LYS A 473 6.84 12.27 2.58
N ILE A 474 6.40 13.33 1.92
CA ILE A 474 6.39 14.70 2.46
C ILE A 474 4.99 15.27 2.28
N LYS A 475 4.36 15.71 3.37
CA LYS A 475 3.16 16.57 3.38
C LYS A 475 3.58 18.01 3.68
N GLY A 476 2.77 19.01 3.30
CA GLY A 476 3.01 20.42 3.64
C GLY A 476 4.05 21.11 2.77
N ASN A 477 4.78 22.08 3.33
CA ASN A 477 5.66 22.99 2.59
C ASN A 477 6.95 22.31 2.11
N LEU A 478 6.95 21.84 0.86
CA LEU A 478 8.10 21.19 0.22
C LEU A 478 9.37 22.08 0.19
N GLY A 479 9.22 23.41 0.11
CA GLY A 479 10.35 24.34 0.14
C GLY A 479 11.06 24.39 1.50
N LYS A 480 10.32 24.23 2.61
CA LYS A 480 10.89 24.02 3.94
C LYS A 480 11.41 22.60 4.11
N ALA A 481 10.71 21.58 3.60
CA ALA A 481 11.19 20.20 3.63
C ALA A 481 12.55 20.03 2.92
N MET A 482 12.79 20.72 1.81
CA MET A 482 14.08 20.68 1.09
C MET A 482 15.22 21.41 1.81
N LYS A 483 14.95 22.18 2.88
CA LYS A 483 15.99 22.69 3.79
C LYS A 483 16.43 21.65 4.82
N PHE A 484 15.66 20.58 5.03
CA PHE A 484 16.01 19.56 6.01
C PHE A 484 17.23 18.78 5.54
N THR A 485 18.28 18.78 6.36
CA THR A 485 19.43 17.88 6.23
C THR A 485 19.56 17.04 7.50
N PRO A 486 20.05 15.78 7.41
CA PRO A 486 20.26 14.94 8.59
C PRO A 486 21.20 15.55 9.64
N ASP A 487 22.11 16.44 9.23
CA ASP A 487 22.98 17.23 10.12
C ASP A 487 22.22 18.20 11.06
N LEU A 488 20.91 18.38 10.90
CA LEU A 488 20.04 19.09 11.85
C LEU A 488 19.60 18.22 13.04
N LEU A 489 19.74 16.91 12.95
CA LEU A 489 19.50 16.00 14.07
C LEU A 489 20.76 15.90 14.96
N PRO A 490 20.60 15.68 16.28
CA PRO A 490 21.72 15.40 17.18
C PRO A 490 22.58 14.23 16.67
N LYS A 491 23.90 14.41 16.67
CA LYS A 491 24.86 13.43 16.11
C LYS A 491 25.17 12.32 17.12
N VAL A 492 24.20 11.44 17.33
CA VAL A 492 24.30 10.29 18.22
C VAL A 492 24.88 9.07 17.48
N ASP A 493 25.75 8.29 18.12
CA ASP A 493 26.01 6.93 17.66
C ASP A 493 24.77 6.08 17.91
N ILE A 494 24.10 5.66 16.83
CA ILE A 494 22.88 4.87 16.88
C ILE A 494 23.05 3.55 17.66
N LYS A 495 24.24 2.94 17.67
CA LYS A 495 24.49 1.74 18.51
C LYS A 495 24.43 2.06 19.99
N LEU A 496 24.88 3.26 20.38
CA LEU A 496 24.86 3.76 21.74
C LEU A 496 23.46 4.29 22.13
N ALA A 497 22.72 4.82 21.15
CA ALA A 497 21.37 5.35 21.31
C ALA A 497 20.31 4.26 21.55
N LEU A 498 20.51 3.08 20.97
CA LEU A 498 19.57 1.96 21.06
C LEU A 498 19.90 0.95 22.17
N ASP A 499 21.07 1.11 22.82
CA ASP A 499 21.44 0.42 24.05
C ASP A 499 20.32 0.56 25.10
N ALA A 500 20.03 -0.50 25.86
CA ALA A 500 19.03 -0.49 26.93
C ALA A 500 19.61 -0.08 28.29
N SER A 501 20.94 -0.06 28.42
CA SER A 501 21.65 0.18 29.69
C SER A 501 21.92 1.66 29.99
N LYS A 502 21.52 2.59 29.11
CA LYS A 502 21.91 4.01 29.17
C LYS A 502 20.70 4.92 29.10
N SER A 503 20.64 5.94 29.95
CA SER A 503 19.57 6.92 29.88
C SER A 503 19.80 7.91 28.71
N PRO A 504 18.74 8.55 28.19
CA PRO A 504 18.88 9.64 27.23
C PRO A 504 19.82 10.75 27.73
N LYS A 505 19.87 11.01 29.04
CA LYS A 505 20.71 12.03 29.67
C LYS A 505 22.21 11.72 29.54
N ASP A 506 22.59 10.46 29.79
CA ASP A 506 23.98 10.00 29.64
C ASP A 506 24.45 10.13 28.19
N ILE A 507 23.56 9.81 27.25
CA ILE A 507 23.82 9.87 25.82
C ILE A 507 23.96 11.32 25.35
N VAL A 508 23.11 12.25 25.81
CA VAL A 508 23.23 13.69 25.53
C VAL A 508 24.53 14.27 26.07
N ALA A 509 24.93 13.90 27.30
CA ALA A 509 26.20 14.33 27.87
C ALA A 509 27.41 13.86 27.03
N LEU A 510 27.37 12.64 26.48
CA LEU A 510 28.40 12.11 25.57
C LEU A 510 28.39 12.80 24.20
N VAL A 511 27.21 13.13 23.64
CA VAL A 511 27.09 13.88 22.37
C VAL A 511 27.61 15.31 22.50
N LEU A 512 27.34 15.99 23.62
CA LEU A 512 27.79 17.37 23.85
C LEU A 512 29.30 17.44 24.18
N SER A 513 29.84 16.48 24.93
CA SER A 513 31.27 16.43 25.25
C SER A 513 32.17 16.00 24.07
N SER A 514 31.64 15.23 23.11
CA SER A 514 32.35 14.84 21.88
C SER A 514 32.24 15.86 20.73
N SER A 515 31.35 16.85 20.84
CA SER A 515 31.21 17.93 19.87
C SER A 515 32.41 18.89 19.92
N PRO A 516 33.01 19.31 18.79
CA PRO A 516 34.26 20.07 18.76
C PRO A 516 34.11 21.56 19.15
N GLN A 517 33.06 21.95 19.87
CA GLN A 517 32.83 23.30 20.39
C GLN A 517 33.24 23.48 21.87
N SER A 518 33.69 22.42 22.54
CA SER A 518 34.19 22.43 23.93
C SER A 518 35.69 22.71 24.08
N LYS A 519 36.36 23.14 22.99
CA LYS A 519 37.81 23.47 22.97
C LYS A 519 38.04 24.92 22.52
N LEU A 520 37.68 25.86 23.38
CA LEU A 520 38.17 27.25 23.40
C LEU A 520 38.09 27.80 24.84
#